data_AF-E0UQP6-F1
#
_entry.id   AF-E0UQP6-F1
#
_cell.length_a   1.000
_cell.length_b   1.000
_cell.length_c   1.000
_cell.angle_alpha   90.00
_cell.angle_beta   90.00
_cell.angle_gamma   90.00
#
_symmetry.space_group_name_H-M   'P 1'
#
loop_
_entity.id
_entity.type
_entity.pdbx_description
1 polymer ?
#
loop_
_entity_poly.entity_id
_entity_poly.type
_entity_poly.pdbx_seq_one_letter_code
_entity_poly.pdbx_strand_id
1 'polypeptide(L)'
;MAKVLKKKVVKSIAKKAVKKAVAKKAVPKKSAKKVTKKVVKVATKRKPTAKKAVKKVAKKVVKKVVKKVVKKVAKPAVAKKSAKKK
;
A
#
# COMPACT_ATOMS: atom_id res chain seq x y z
N MET A 1 11.77 21.10 -20.49
CA MET A 1 11.20 19.75 -20.20
C MET A 1 11.23 19.47 -18.70
N ALA A 2 10.09 19.13 -18.09
CA ALA A 2 10.06 18.78 -16.67
C ALA A 2 10.84 17.48 -16.42
N LYS A 3 11.86 17.54 -15.55
CA LYS A 3 12.74 16.40 -15.24
C LYS A 3 11.91 15.32 -14.55
N VAL A 4 11.57 14.26 -15.28
CA VAL A 4 10.87 13.11 -14.71
C VAL A 4 11.71 12.54 -13.59
N LEU A 5 11.09 12.26 -12.45
CA LEU A 5 11.81 11.71 -11.31
C LEU A 5 12.41 10.35 -11.65
N LYS A 6 13.71 10.22 -11.43
CA LYS A 6 14.44 8.95 -11.59
C LYS A 6 13.75 7.85 -10.79
N LYS A 7 13.71 6.64 -11.36
CA LYS A 7 13.11 5.44 -10.75
C LYS A 7 13.61 5.15 -9.34
N LYS A 8 14.89 5.45 -9.04
CA LYS A 8 15.48 5.32 -7.70
C LYS A 8 14.77 6.20 -6.66
N VAL A 9 14.42 7.44 -7.01
CA VAL A 9 13.70 8.38 -6.13
C VAL A 9 12.26 7.91 -5.90
N VAL A 10 11.60 7.43 -6.94
CA VAL A 10 10.26 6.84 -6.81
C VAL A 10 10.28 5.64 -5.86
N LYS A 11 11.31 4.78 -5.97
CA LYS A 11 11.49 3.58 -5.14
C LYS A 11 11.76 3.93 -3.67
N SER A 12 12.54 4.97 -3.37
CA SER A 12 12.81 5.38 -1.98
C SER A 12 11.57 5.97 -1.30
N ILE A 13 10.78 6.79 -2.02
CA ILE A 13 9.51 7.33 -1.52
C ILE A 13 8.50 6.21 -1.27
N ALA A 14 8.39 5.25 -2.20
CA ALA A 14 7.52 4.09 -2.04
C ALA A 14 7.91 3.25 -0.82
N LYS A 15 9.21 2.96 -0.62
CA LYS A 15 9.71 2.25 0.57
C LYS A 15 9.35 2.98 1.86
N LYS A 16 9.58 4.29 1.96
CA LYS A 16 9.24 5.08 3.15
C LYS A 16 7.74 5.05 3.46
N ALA A 17 6.89 5.18 2.45
CA ALA A 17 5.44 5.13 2.62
C ALA A 17 4.96 3.75 3.08
N VAL A 18 5.49 2.67 2.49
CA VAL A 18 5.15 1.30 2.88
C VAL A 18 5.68 0.98 4.29
N LYS A 19 6.89 1.41 4.66
CA LYS A 19 7.45 1.21 6.01
C LYS A 19 6.55 1.86 7.08
N LYS A 20 6.06 3.08 6.84
CA LYS A 20 5.07 3.73 7.73
C LYS A 20 3.75 2.96 7.82
N ALA A 21 3.27 2.39 6.71
CA ALA A 21 2.04 1.60 6.71
C ALA A 21 2.18 0.25 7.43
N VAL A 22 3.35 -0.39 7.31
CA VAL A 22 3.70 -1.62 8.03
C VAL A 22 3.84 -1.35 9.52
N ALA A 23 4.49 -0.25 9.91
CA ALA A 23 4.61 0.15 11.32
C ALA A 23 3.25 0.38 11.98
N LYS A 24 2.29 0.97 11.25
CA LYS A 24 0.90 1.15 11.71
C LYS A 24 0.05 -0.14 11.68
N LYS A 25 0.65 -1.31 11.50
CA LYS A 25 -0.01 -2.62 11.32
C LYS A 25 -1.07 -2.66 10.19
N ALA A 26 -1.11 -1.66 9.32
CA ALA A 26 -2.12 -1.54 8.26
C ALA A 26 -1.83 -2.47 7.07
N VAL A 27 -0.55 -2.83 6.87
CA VAL A 27 -0.09 -3.69 5.79
C VAL A 27 0.81 -4.78 6.38
N PRO A 28 0.54 -6.08 6.13
CA PRO A 28 1.38 -7.15 6.67
C PRO A 28 2.77 -7.14 6.02
N LYS A 29 3.82 -7.44 6.80
CA LYS A 29 5.24 -7.46 6.36
C LYS A 29 5.43 -8.28 5.07
N LYS A 30 4.80 -9.45 4.98
CA LYS A 30 4.83 -10.34 3.79
C LYS A 30 4.35 -9.66 2.51
N SER A 31 3.40 -8.72 2.62
CA SER A 31 2.85 -7.99 1.47
C SER A 31 3.63 -6.73 1.10
N ALA A 32 4.49 -6.21 1.99
CA ALA A 32 5.20 -4.95 1.80
C ALA A 32 5.99 -4.89 0.49
N LYS A 33 6.71 -5.97 0.13
CA LYS A 33 7.47 -6.07 -1.13
C LYS A 33 6.55 -5.95 -2.35
N LYS A 34 5.39 -6.62 -2.34
CA LYS A 34 4.39 -6.56 -3.42
C LYS A 34 3.74 -5.17 -3.52
N VAL A 35 3.39 -4.55 -2.39
CA VAL A 35 2.85 -3.18 -2.37
C VAL A 35 3.85 -2.17 -2.93
N THR A 36 5.12 -2.27 -2.52
CA THR A 36 6.17 -1.36 -3.00
C THR A 36 6.35 -1.48 -4.52
N LYS A 37 6.37 -2.71 -5.08
CA LYS A 37 6.43 -2.92 -6.54
C LYS A 37 5.22 -2.30 -7.26
N LYS A 38 4.00 -2.45 -6.72
CA LYS A 38 2.78 -1.84 -7.28
C LYS A 38 2.84 -0.32 -7.26
N VAL A 39 3.25 0.29 -6.15
CA VAL A 39 3.40 1.75 -6.04
C VAL A 39 4.38 2.26 -7.09
N VAL A 40 5.55 1.64 -7.22
CA VAL A 40 6.56 2.05 -8.21
C VAL A 40 6.00 1.93 -9.63
N LYS A 41 5.38 0.80 -10.00
CA LYS A 41 4.80 0.61 -11.35
C LYS A 41 3.75 1.66 -11.69
N VAL A 42 2.85 1.98 -10.75
CA VAL A 42 1.80 3.00 -10.95
C VAL A 42 2.40 4.40 -11.01
N ALA A 43 3.37 4.69 -10.14
CA ALA A 43 4.01 6.00 -10.10
C ALA A 43 4.84 6.25 -11.37
N THR A 44 5.61 5.27 -11.87
CA THR A 44 6.42 5.44 -13.09
C THR A 44 5.58 5.59 -14.34
N LYS A 45 4.44 4.90 -14.46
CA LYS A 45 3.49 5.10 -15.57
C LYS A 45 2.97 6.52 -15.66
N ARG A 46 2.86 7.21 -14.52
CA ARG A 46 2.34 8.60 -14.44
C ARG A 46 3.41 9.67 -14.71
N LYS A 47 4.63 9.29 -15.12
CA LYS A 47 5.75 10.21 -15.41
C LYS A 47 5.84 11.37 -14.39
N PRO A 48 6.07 11.07 -13.11
CA PRO A 48 5.90 12.05 -12.05
C PRO A 48 7.05 13.06 -12.10
N THR A 49 6.69 14.33 -12.22
CA THR A 49 7.62 15.46 -12.23
C THR A 49 7.99 15.91 -10.81
N ALA A 50 7.11 15.67 -9.83
CA ALA A 50 7.30 16.11 -8.44
C ALA A 50 7.24 14.97 -7.40
N LYS A 51 8.02 15.11 -6.32
CA LYS A 51 8.02 14.15 -5.19
C LYS A 51 6.64 14.07 -4.52
N LYS A 52 5.90 15.19 -4.50
CA LYS A 52 4.52 15.25 -3.98
C LYS A 52 3.56 14.35 -4.76
N ALA A 53 3.70 14.25 -6.09
CA ALA A 53 2.87 13.39 -6.92
C ALA A 53 3.08 11.90 -6.55
N VAL A 54 4.35 11.49 -6.38
CA VAL A 54 4.68 10.12 -5.94
C VAL A 54 4.11 9.81 -4.56
N LYS A 55 4.19 10.76 -3.60
CA LYS A 55 3.58 10.60 -2.27
C LYS A 55 2.07 10.41 -2.34
N LYS A 56 1.36 11.18 -3.18
CA LYS A 56 -0.11 11.04 -3.38
C LYS A 56 -0.45 9.66 -3.96
N VAL A 57 0.30 9.18 -4.95
CA VAL A 57 0.11 7.83 -5.52
C VAL A 57 0.37 6.76 -4.48
N ALA A 58 1.47 6.85 -3.72
CA ALA A 58 1.79 5.91 -2.66
C ALA A 58 0.67 5.82 -1.60
N LYS A 59 0.17 6.96 -1.12
CA LYS A 59 -0.97 7.00 -0.17
C LYS A 59 -2.22 6.32 -0.75
N LYS A 60 -2.60 6.62 -2.00
CA LYS A 60 -3.78 6.01 -2.65
C LYS A 60 -3.66 4.49 -2.79
N VAL A 61 -2.49 4.00 -3.22
CA VAL A 61 -2.25 2.56 -3.39
C VAL A 61 -2.25 1.85 -2.03
N VAL A 62 -1.58 2.41 -1.02
CA VAL A 62 -1.59 1.85 0.35
C VAL A 62 -3.01 1.81 0.89
N LYS A 63 -3.80 2.90 0.78
CA LYS A 63 -5.20 2.93 1.26
C LYS A 63 -6.07 1.86 0.57
N LYS A 64 -5.87 1.62 -0.74
CA LYS A 64 -6.55 0.53 -1.47
C LYS A 64 -6.16 -0.86 -0.94
N VAL A 65 -4.88 -1.08 -0.63
CA VAL A 65 -4.43 -2.36 -0.07
C VAL A 65 -4.99 -2.56 1.33
N VAL A 66 -4.92 -1.54 2.20
CA VAL A 66 -5.47 -1.59 3.56
C VAL A 66 -6.96 -1.91 3.51
N LYS A 67 -7.76 -1.22 2.68
CA LYS A 67 -9.20 -1.53 2.52
C LYS A 67 -9.44 -2.99 2.09
N LYS A 68 -8.63 -3.54 1.19
CA LYS A 68 -8.74 -4.95 0.77
C LYS A 68 -8.37 -5.92 1.88
N VAL A 69 -7.35 -5.61 2.68
CA VAL A 69 -6.94 -6.43 3.84
C VAL A 69 -8.01 -6.38 4.92
N VAL A 70 -8.51 -5.19 5.28
CA VAL A 70 -9.59 -5.05 6.27
C VAL A 70 -10.87 -5.76 5.83
N LYS A 71 -11.29 -5.64 4.56
CA LYS A 71 -12.42 -6.44 4.04
C LYS A 71 -12.19 -7.96 4.08
N LYS A 72 -10.94 -8.41 4.05
CA LYS A 72 -10.60 -9.84 4.14
C LYS A 72 -10.49 -10.32 5.59
N VAL A 73 -10.09 -9.46 6.51
CA VAL A 73 -9.93 -9.76 7.95
C VAL A 73 -11.21 -9.50 8.75
N ALA A 74 -12.15 -8.70 8.26
CA ALA A 74 -13.49 -8.60 8.84
C ALA A 74 -14.39 -9.79 8.48
N LYS A 75 -13.93 -10.71 7.63
CA LYS A 75 -14.70 -11.88 7.19
C LYS A 75 -14.71 -13.13 8.10
N PRO A 76 -13.96 -13.27 9.22
CA PRO A 76 -14.14 -14.42 10.11
C PRO A 76 -14.98 -14.10 11.37
N ALA A 77 -15.66 -12.95 11.46
CA ALA A 77 -16.45 -12.60 12.64
C ALA A 77 -17.90 -13.12 12.65
N VAL A 78 -18.41 -13.68 11.55
CA VAL A 78 -19.80 -14.20 11.49
C VAL A 78 -19.88 -15.73 11.65
N ALA A 79 -18.75 -16.44 11.67
CA ALA A 79 -18.74 -17.91 11.64
C ALA A 79 -18.38 -18.60 12.98
N LYS A 80 -18.13 -17.87 14.07
CA LYS A 80 -17.74 -18.47 15.36
C LYS A 80 -18.73 -18.26 16.51
N LYS A 81 -19.93 -17.73 16.26
CA LYS A 81 -20.95 -17.55 17.32
C LYS A 81 -22.03 -18.63 17.39
N SER A 82 -21.97 -19.66 16.55
CA SER A 82 -22.97 -20.75 16.52
C SER A 82 -22.50 -22.11 17.07
N ALA A 83 -21.24 -22.26 17.51
CA ALA A 83 -20.74 -23.51 18.08
C ALA A 83 -20.77 -23.57 19.63
N LYS A 84 -21.62 -22.77 20.28
CA LYS A 84 -21.83 -22.83 21.74
C LYS A 84 -23.33 -22.82 22.05
N LYS A 85 -24.01 -23.92 21.72
CA LYS A 85 -25.23 -24.40 22.40
C LYS A 85 -25.72 -25.69 21.75
N LYS A 86 -25.29 -26.82 22.28
CA LYS A 86 -26.13 -27.89 22.84
C LYS A 86 -25.22 -28.99 23.30
#